data_AF-A0A7Y5DS54-F1
#
_entry.id   AF-A0A7Y5DS54-F1
#
_cell.length_a   1.000
_cell.length_b   1.000
_cell.length_c   1.000
_cell.angle_alpha   90.00
_cell.angle_beta   90.00
_cell.angle_gamma   90.00
#
_symmetry.space_group_name_H-M   'P 1'
#
loop_
_entity.id
_entity.type
_entity.pdbx_description
1 polymer ?
#
loop_
_entity_poly.entity_id
_entity_poly.type
_entity_poly.pdbx_seq_one_letter_code
_entity_poly.pdbx_strand_id
1 'polypeptide(L)'
;MSTITFDTLKFANKLKSAGVLPEHAEAEAEALADIFEANLNEVATKEDIKVLKEDIKVLEERLYERFDAKLVQLEQRMTIKLGTLMVIAVSAVATLVKLL
;
A
#
# COMPACT_ATOMS: atom_id res chain seq x y z
N MET A 1 -2.54 13.77 18.15
CA MET A 1 -2.61 12.34 18.50
C MET A 1 -3.37 12.23 19.81
N SER A 2 -4.34 11.32 19.92
CA SER A 2 -4.90 10.98 21.23
C SER A 2 -3.90 10.03 21.90
N THR A 3 -3.26 10.49 22.96
CA THR A 3 -2.29 9.70 23.72
C THR A 3 -3.05 8.58 24.42
N ILE A 4 -2.77 7.33 24.05
CA ILE A 4 -3.27 6.17 24.79
C ILE A 4 -2.41 6.10 26.05
N THR A 5 -2.94 6.53 27.19
CA THR A 5 -2.23 6.49 28.48
C THR A 5 -2.74 5.31 29.30
N PHE A 6 -1.84 4.44 29.74
CA PHE A 6 -2.16 3.43 30.74
C PHE A 6 -2.18 4.09 32.13
N ASP A 7 -3.33 4.03 32.80
CA ASP A 7 -3.48 4.60 34.15
C ASP A 7 -3.07 3.57 35.20
N THR A 8 -1.77 3.56 35.51
CA THR A 8 -1.13 2.66 36.47
C THR A 8 -1.81 2.69 37.83
N LEU A 9 -2.19 3.88 38.31
CA LEU A 9 -2.82 4.06 39.62
C LEU A 9 -4.23 3.47 39.66
N LYS A 10 -5.04 3.74 38.62
CA LYS A 10 -6.39 3.18 38.51
C LYS A 10 -6.36 1.66 38.36
N PHE A 11 -5.37 1.11 37.66
CA PHE A 11 -5.18 -0.34 37.53
C PHE A 11 -4.80 -0.98 38.88
N ALA A 12 -3.78 -0.44 39.57
CA ALA A 12 -3.37 -0.91 40.90
C ALA A 12 -4.54 -0.85 41.91
N ASN A 13 -5.31 0.24 41.92
CA ASN A 13 -6.47 0.38 42.80
C ASN A 13 -7.57 -0.64 42.50
N LYS A 14 -7.72 -1.03 41.23
CA LYS A 14 -8.68 -2.08 40.84
C LYS A 14 -8.22 -3.47 41.32
N LEU A 15 -6.92 -3.77 41.24
CA LEU A 15 -6.35 -5.00 41.80
C LEU A 15 -6.51 -5.05 43.33
N LYS A 16 -6.22 -3.95 44.03
CA LYS A 16 -6.44 -3.83 45.49
C LYS A 16 -7.89 -4.08 45.87
N SER A 17 -8.83 -3.51 45.11
CA SER A 17 -10.27 -3.71 45.32
C SER A 17 -10.72 -5.17 45.06
N ALA A 18 -9.96 -5.91 44.26
CA ALA A 18 -10.19 -7.33 43.99
C ALA A 18 -9.51 -8.26 45.03
N GLY A 19 -8.84 -7.71 46.05
CA GLY A 19 -8.19 -8.47 47.11
C GLY A 19 -6.70 -8.77 46.89
N VAL A 20 -6.08 -8.20 45.84
CA VAL A 20 -4.63 -8.29 45.64
C VAL A 20 -3.93 -7.41 46.68
N LEU A 21 -2.84 -7.91 47.28
CA LEU A 21 -2.06 -7.13 48.25
C LEU A 21 -1.51 -5.85 47.60
N PRO A 22 -1.43 -4.72 48.33
CA PRO A 22 -1.03 -3.43 47.76
C PRO A 22 0.31 -3.47 47.02
N GLU A 23 1.31 -4.14 47.60
CA GLU A 23 2.66 -4.26 47.02
C GLU A 23 2.65 -5.01 45.69
N HIS A 24 1.87 -6.09 45.58
CA HIS A 24 1.72 -6.85 44.34
C HIS A 24 0.91 -6.08 43.29
N ALA A 25 -0.17 -5.40 43.71
CA ALA A 25 -0.99 -4.60 42.82
C ALA A 25 -0.22 -3.44 42.19
N GLU A 26 0.68 -2.82 42.94
CA GLU A 26 1.55 -1.75 42.45
C GLU A 26 2.64 -2.31 41.52
N ALA A 27 3.32 -3.39 41.92
CA ALA A 27 4.34 -4.02 41.08
C ALA A 27 3.79 -4.56 39.75
N GLU A 28 2.60 -5.16 39.74
CA GLU A 28 1.94 -5.62 38.51
C GLU A 28 1.53 -4.45 37.61
N ALA A 29 1.03 -3.37 38.19
CA ALA A 29 0.65 -2.18 37.44
C ALA A 29 1.87 -1.53 36.77
N GLU A 30 2.98 -1.43 37.49
CA GLU A 30 4.24 -0.88 37.00
C GLU A 30 4.82 -1.74 35.87
N ALA A 31 4.92 -3.06 36.07
CA ALA A 31 5.41 -3.98 35.05
C ALA A 31 4.55 -3.95 33.77
N LEU A 32 3.23 -3.80 33.89
CA LEU A 32 2.34 -3.66 32.73
C LEU A 32 2.48 -2.29 32.07
N ALA A 33 2.69 -1.21 32.83
CA ALA A 33 2.93 0.12 32.27
C ALA A 33 4.18 0.13 31.39
N ASP A 34 5.27 -0.48 31.84
CA ASP A 34 6.52 -0.60 31.06
C ASP A 34 6.31 -1.35 29.74
N ILE A 35 5.55 -2.45 29.77
CA ILE A 35 5.21 -3.23 28.57
C ILE A 35 4.35 -2.40 27.62
N PHE A 36 3.35 -1.68 28.12
CA PHE A 36 2.50 -0.84 27.28
C PHE A 36 3.28 0.34 26.67
N GLU A 37 4.16 1.00 27.42
CA GLU A 37 5.01 2.07 26.87
C GLU A 37 5.96 1.53 25.80
N ALA A 38 6.60 0.38 26.02
CA ALA A 38 7.47 -0.23 25.03
C ALA A 38 6.70 -0.63 23.76
N ASN A 39 5.55 -1.30 23.89
CA ASN A 39 4.80 -1.81 22.73
C ASN A 39 4.03 -0.72 21.99
N LEU A 40 3.48 0.30 22.67
CA LEU A 40 2.74 1.37 22.01
C LEU A 40 3.61 2.19 21.06
N ASN A 41 4.92 2.26 21.32
CA ASN A 41 5.90 2.91 20.44
C ASN A 41 6.22 2.10 19.17
N GLU A 42 5.91 0.80 19.14
CA GLU A 42 6.17 -0.08 17.98
C GLU A 42 4.97 -0.21 17.03
N VAL A 43 3.80 0.32 17.39
CA VAL A 43 2.58 0.17 16.59
C VAL A 43 2.41 1.34 15.62
N ALA A 44 2.13 1.02 14.35
CA ALA A 44 1.81 2.03 13.36
C ALA A 44 0.56 2.83 13.77
N THR A 45 0.65 4.15 13.68
CA THR A 45 -0.46 5.05 13.97
C THR A 45 -1.45 5.13 12.81
N LYS A 46 -2.63 5.70 13.07
CA LYS A 46 -3.61 5.98 12.01
C LYS A 46 -3.06 6.92 10.94
N GLU A 47 -2.15 7.82 11.32
CA GLU A 47 -1.51 8.74 10.37
C GLU A 47 -0.54 7.99 9.46
N ASP A 48 0.27 7.08 10.01
CA ASP A 48 1.18 6.24 9.21
C ASP A 48 0.41 5.42 8.17
N ILE A 49 -0.74 4.85 8.57
CA ILE A 49 -1.63 4.12 7.66
C ILE A 49 -2.22 5.04 6.59
N LYS A 50 -2.56 6.28 6.94
CA LYS A 50 -3.12 7.25 5.99
C LYS A 50 -2.06 7.65 4.96
N VAL A 51 -0.84 7.95 5.40
CA VAL A 51 0.30 8.23 4.51
C VAL A 51 0.54 7.05 3.57
N LEU A 52 0.57 5.82 4.10
CA LEU A 52 0.76 4.63 3.28
C LEU A 52 -0.36 4.45 2.24
N LYS A 53 -1.62 4.75 2.58
CA LYS A 53 -2.74 4.71 1.63
C LYS A 53 -2.60 5.76 0.52
N GLU A 54 -2.13 6.95 0.85
CA GLU A 54 -1.86 8.00 -0.13
C GLU A 54 -0.72 7.58 -1.07
N ASP A 55 0.36 7.00 -0.54
CA ASP A 55 1.47 6.48 -1.34
C ASP A 55 1.02 5.34 -2.28
N ILE A 56 0.19 4.40 -1.78
CA ILE A 56 -0.38 3.33 -2.59
C ILE A 56 -1.22 3.90 -3.72
N LYS A 57 -2.10 4.87 -3.44
CA LYS A 57 -2.94 5.50 -4.45
C LYS A 57 -2.09 6.15 -5.55
N VAL A 58 -1.05 6.88 -5.16
CA VAL A 58 -0.13 7.51 -6.11
C VAL A 58 0.62 6.46 -6.95
N LEU A 59 1.01 5.33 -6.34
CA LEU A 59 1.68 4.25 -7.06
C LEU A 59 0.74 3.56 -8.07
N GLU A 60 -0.51 3.33 -7.70
CA GLU A 60 -1.55 2.80 -8.59
C GLU A 60 -1.78 3.72 -9.79
N GLU A 61 -1.96 5.02 -9.55
CA GLU A 61 -2.13 6.02 -10.61
C GLU A 61 -0.95 6.00 -11.61
N ARG A 62 0.29 6.02 -11.10
CA ARG A 62 1.49 5.92 -11.96
C ARG A 62 1.55 4.61 -12.73
N LEU A 63 1.08 3.51 -12.14
CA LEU A 63 1.06 2.21 -12.81
C LEU A 63 0.09 2.24 -14.00
N TYR A 64 -1.13 2.76 -13.81
CA TYR A 64 -2.11 2.92 -14.88
C TYR A 64 -1.59 3.81 -16.00
N GLU A 65 -1.07 5.00 -15.69
CA GLU A 65 -0.50 5.90 -16.70
C GLU A 65 0.62 5.24 -17.52
N ARG A 66 1.51 4.50 -16.86
CA ARG A 66 2.60 3.78 -17.53
C ARG A 66 2.08 2.66 -18.42
N PHE A 67 1.03 1.95 -18.00
CA PHE A 67 0.42 0.91 -18.82
C PHE A 67 -0.30 1.51 -20.03
N ASP A 68 -1.09 2.56 -19.86
CA ASP A 68 -1.78 3.23 -20.96
C ASP A 68 -0.80 3.76 -22.00
N ALA A 69 0.27 4.43 -21.56
CA ALA A 69 1.32 4.91 -22.46
C ALA A 69 1.97 3.76 -23.26
N LYS A 70 2.20 2.60 -22.61
CA LYS A 70 2.73 1.41 -23.30
C LYS A 70 1.72 0.81 -24.28
N LEU A 71 0.44 0.76 -23.93
CA LEU A 71 -0.62 0.25 -24.81
C LEU A 71 -0.76 1.13 -26.05
N VAL A 72 -0.82 2.45 -25.88
CA VAL A 72 -0.84 3.41 -27.01
C VAL A 72 0.39 3.24 -27.89
N GLN A 73 1.58 3.09 -27.30
CA GLN A 73 2.81 2.88 -28.06
C GLN A 73 2.79 1.55 -28.83
N LEU A 74 2.25 0.48 -28.23
CA LEU A 74 2.10 -0.81 -28.87
C LEU A 74 1.10 -0.73 -30.03
N GLU A 75 -0.04 -0.07 -29.84
CA GLU A 75 -1.05 0.15 -30.87
C GLU A 75 -0.47 0.92 -32.07
N GLN A 76 0.29 1.99 -31.83
CA GLN A 76 0.97 2.74 -32.89
C GLN A 76 1.97 1.88 -33.65
N ARG A 77 2.83 1.12 -32.95
CA ARG A 77 3.80 0.23 -33.59
C ARG A 77 3.12 -0.87 -34.40
N MET A 78 2.04 -1.45 -33.88
CA MET A 78 1.22 -2.43 -34.57
C MET A 78 0.59 -1.83 -35.83
N THR A 79 0.01 -0.64 -35.74
CA THR A 79 -0.61 0.07 -36.86
C THR A 79 0.40 0.35 -37.97
N ILE A 80 1.60 0.81 -37.63
CA ILE A 80 2.68 1.05 -38.60
C ILE A 80 3.15 -0.26 -39.24
N LYS A 81 3.39 -1.31 -38.44
CA LYS A 81 3.84 -2.62 -38.95
C LYS A 81 2.79 -3.28 -39.86
N LEU A 82 1.52 -3.23 -39.47
CA LEU A 82 0.42 -3.77 -40.28
C LEU A 82 0.22 -2.93 -41.55
N GLY A 83 0.22 -1.60 -41.45
CA GLY A 83 0.09 -0.72 -42.60
C GLY A 83 1.20 -0.91 -43.63
N THR A 84 2.46 -0.99 -43.18
CA THR A 84 3.61 -1.24 -44.07
C THR A 84 3.53 -2.62 -44.72
N LEU A 85 3.17 -3.67 -43.97
CA LEU A 85 2.98 -5.01 -44.51
C LEU A 85 1.85 -5.07 -45.54
N MET A 86 0.74 -4.36 -45.31
CA MET A 86 -0.37 -4.25 -46.27
C MET A 86 0.04 -3.56 -47.57
N VAL A 87 0.79 -2.45 -47.49
CA VAL A 87 1.29 -1.75 -48.70
C VAL A 87 2.22 -2.65 -49.52
N ILE A 88 3.12 -3.39 -48.86
CA ILE A 88 4.00 -4.35 -49.53
C ILE A 88 3.19 -5.46 -50.19
N ALA A 89 2.23 -6.06 -49.47
CA ALA A 89 1.39 -7.13 -49.99
C ALA A 89 0.56 -6.69 -51.20
N VAL A 90 -0.09 -5.52 -51.12
CA VAL A 90 -0.88 -4.96 -52.23
C VAL A 90 -0.01 -4.65 -53.43
N SER A 91 1.17 -4.07 -53.21
CA SER A 91 2.13 -3.74 -54.28
C SER A 91 2.62 -5.01 -55.00
N ALA A 92 2.96 -6.05 -54.25
CA ALA A 92 3.37 -7.35 -54.81
C ALA A 92 2.25 -7.97 -55.66
N VAL A 93 1.01 -7.99 -55.15
CA VAL A 93 -0.15 -8.51 -55.89
C VAL A 93 -0.39 -7.70 -57.18
N ALA A 94 -0.34 -6.36 -57.11
CA ALA A 94 -0.52 -5.51 -58.28
C ALA A 94 0.55 -5.76 -59.36
N THR A 95 1.82 -5.96 -58.96
CA THR A 95 2.89 -6.30 -59.91
C THR A 95 2.69 -7.66 -60.57
N LEU A 96 2.21 -8.67 -59.81
CA LEU A 96 1.93 -10.01 -60.34
C LEU A 96 0.76 -10.01 -61.34
N VAL A 97 -0.33 -9.30 -61.02
CA VAL A 97 -1.49 -9.18 -61.91
C VAL A 97 -1.13 -8.49 -63.22
N LYS A 98 -0.21 -7.52 -63.21
CA LYS A 98 0.23 -6.82 -64.42
C LYS A 98 1.18 -7.65 -65.30
N LEU A 99 1.80 -8.70 -64.75
CA LEU A 99 2.76 -9.57 -65.44
C LEU A 99 2.11 -10.83 -66.06
N LEU A 100 0.94 -11.23 -65.59
CA LEU A 100 0.10 -12.32 -66.13
C LEU A 100 -0.79 -11.80 -67.26
#